data_AF-A0A2T0Q3Q5-F1
#
_entry.id   AF-A0A2T0Q3Q5-F1
#
_cell.length_a   1.000
_cell.length_b   1.000
_cell.length_c   1.000
_cell.angle_alpha   90.00
_cell.angle_beta   90.00
_cell.angle_gamma   90.00
#
_symmetry.space_group_name_H-M   'P 1'
#
loop_
_entity.id
_entity.type
_entity.pdbx_description
1 polymer ?
#
loop_
_entity_poly.entity_id
_entity_poly.type
_entity_poly.pdbx_seq_one_letter_code
_entity_poly.pdbx_strand_id
1 'polypeptide(L)'
;MAQTAADDWRVDPWMPYRELLHVVEWFYNPDVARPDGPAALRRLVYAVEHRGAVSSRHDIPRFLAELRSALHDPGRVRPGALKDAAAYTDEDDAAFLVRVWCDIYPDRPCPLGG
;
A
#
# COMPACT_ATOMS: atom_id res chain seq x y z
N MET A 1 24.28 -10.42 -16.62
CA MET A 1 23.75 -9.26 -15.86
C MET A 1 22.29 -9.12 -16.24
N ALA A 2 21.37 -9.60 -15.41
CA ALA A 2 19.94 -9.40 -15.61
C ALA A 2 19.46 -8.60 -14.40
N GLN A 3 19.36 -7.29 -14.60
CA GLN A 3 18.69 -6.39 -13.67
C GLN A 3 17.20 -6.71 -13.85
N THR A 4 16.71 -7.67 -13.07
CA THR A 4 15.37 -8.26 -13.21
C THR A 4 14.32 -7.22 -12.82
N ALA A 5 13.22 -7.19 -13.57
CA ALA A 5 12.05 -6.32 -13.46
C ALA A 5 11.43 -6.11 -12.05
N ALA A 6 11.97 -6.71 -10.99
CA ALA A 6 11.49 -6.59 -9.61
C ALA A 6 11.42 -5.13 -9.14
N ASP A 7 12.35 -4.27 -9.56
CA ASP A 7 12.49 -2.88 -9.09
C ASP A 7 11.78 -1.83 -9.97
N ASP A 8 11.14 -2.25 -11.07
CA ASP A 8 10.68 -1.32 -12.12
C ASP A 8 9.71 -0.23 -11.60
N TRP A 9 8.89 -0.55 -10.61
CA TRP A 9 7.96 0.40 -9.97
C TRP A 9 8.65 1.46 -9.11
N ARG A 10 9.87 1.19 -8.62
CA ARG A 10 10.68 2.17 -7.88
C ARG A 10 11.28 3.21 -8.83
N VAL A 11 11.52 2.83 -10.09
CA VAL A 11 12.18 3.68 -11.10
C VAL A 11 11.23 4.32 -12.12
N ASP A 12 10.10 3.69 -12.45
CA ASP A 12 9.10 4.26 -13.37
C ASP A 12 7.98 5.00 -12.62
N PRO A 13 7.93 6.35 -12.67
CA PRO A 13 6.91 7.14 -11.98
C PRO A 13 5.49 6.94 -12.56
N TRP A 14 5.36 6.38 -13.76
CA TRP A 14 4.09 6.20 -14.47
C TRP A 14 3.46 4.83 -14.23
N MET A 15 4.11 3.96 -13.47
CA MET A 15 3.62 2.62 -13.24
C MET A 15 2.29 2.63 -12.45
N PRO A 16 1.29 1.84 -12.86
CA PRO A 16 0.06 1.65 -12.09
C PRO A 16 0.35 1.16 -10.68
N TYR A 17 -0.46 1.60 -9.70
CA TYR A 17 -0.34 1.18 -8.29
C TYR A 17 1.00 1.54 -7.62
N ARG A 18 1.79 2.44 -8.22
CA ARG A 18 3.07 2.84 -7.67
C ARG A 18 2.95 3.45 -6.28
N GLU A 19 1.93 4.28 -6.05
CA GLU A 19 1.78 4.94 -4.74
C GLU A 19 1.40 3.92 -3.66
N LEU A 20 0.54 2.95 -4.01
CA LEU A 20 0.27 1.77 -3.18
C LEU A 20 1.55 1.02 -2.82
N LEU A 21 2.39 0.69 -3.79
CA LEU A 21 3.64 -0.03 -3.55
C LEU A 21 4.63 0.78 -2.69
N HIS A 22 4.75 2.09 -2.94
CA HIS A 22 5.59 2.99 -2.14
C HIS A 22 5.12 3.09 -0.68
N VAL A 23 3.81 3.25 -0.45
CA VAL A 23 3.25 3.32 0.91
C VAL A 23 3.41 1.98 1.61
N VAL A 24 3.13 0.88 0.92
CA VAL A 24 3.31 -0.47 1.46
C VAL A 24 4.77 -0.70 1.85
N GLU A 25 5.74 -0.38 0.99
CA GLU A 25 7.16 -0.49 1.32
C GLU A 25 7.51 0.35 2.55
N TRP A 26 7.08 1.61 2.57
CA TRP A 26 7.47 2.54 3.63
C TRP A 26 6.91 2.19 5.01
N PHE A 27 5.72 1.56 5.08
CA PHE A 27 5.03 1.32 6.34
C PHE A 27 4.96 -0.16 6.75
N TYR A 28 5.23 -1.10 5.82
CA TYR A 28 5.11 -2.53 6.09
C TYR A 28 6.38 -3.33 5.82
N ASN A 29 7.32 -2.82 5.00
CA ASN A 29 8.58 -3.53 4.76
C ASN A 29 9.45 -3.54 6.03
N PRO A 30 9.86 -4.69 6.56
CA PRO A 30 10.67 -4.76 7.79
C PRO A 30 12.04 -4.06 7.67
N ASP A 31 12.59 -3.92 6.46
CA ASP A 31 13.89 -3.29 6.24
C ASP A 31 13.82 -1.75 6.19
N VAL A 32 12.63 -1.19 5.92
CA VAL A 32 12.44 0.25 5.70
C VAL A 32 11.49 0.88 6.73
N ALA A 33 10.47 0.14 7.15
CA ALA A 33 9.41 0.65 8.00
C ALA A 33 9.90 0.94 9.42
N ARG A 34 9.29 1.98 10.00
CA ARG A 34 9.45 2.27 11.44
C ARG A 34 8.74 1.18 12.27
N PRO A 35 9.14 0.97 13.53
CA PRO A 35 8.51 -0.01 14.43
C PRO A 35 6.98 0.15 14.58
N ASP A 36 6.46 1.35 14.34
CA ASP A 36 5.05 1.71 14.42
C ASP A 36 4.40 1.94 13.04
N GLY A 37 4.94 1.34 11.97
CA GLY A 37 4.53 1.55 10.58
C GLY A 37 3.03 1.61 10.32
N PRO A 38 2.24 0.55 10.60
CA PRO A 38 0.79 0.56 10.40
C PRO A 38 0.07 1.66 11.19
N ALA A 39 0.47 1.91 12.43
CA ALA A 39 -0.10 2.96 13.26
C ALA A 39 0.26 4.38 12.76
N ALA A 40 1.47 4.54 12.18
CA ALA A 40 1.89 5.77 11.53
C ALA A 40 1.10 6.03 10.25
N LEU A 41 0.87 5.00 9.41
CA LEU A 41 0.01 5.11 8.24
C LEU A 41 -1.41 5.52 8.62
N ARG A 42 -2.01 4.87 9.62
CA ARG A 42 -3.35 5.21 10.12
C ARG A 42 -3.46 6.67 10.53
N ARG A 43 -2.49 7.18 11.32
CA ARG A 43 -2.46 8.59 11.75
C ARG A 43 -2.31 9.54 10.57
N LEU A 44 -1.50 9.16 9.57
CA LEU A 44 -1.31 9.94 8.36
C LEU A 44 -2.61 10.04 7.54
N VAL A 45 -3.25 8.91 7.27
CA VAL A 45 -4.54 8.87 6.56
C VAL A 45 -5.60 9.70 7.30
N TYR A 46 -5.70 9.52 8.62
CA TYR A 46 -6.63 10.29 9.45
C TYR A 46 -6.38 11.81 9.34
N ALA A 47 -5.11 12.25 9.38
CA ALA A 47 -4.78 13.66 9.25
C ALA A 47 -5.16 14.22 7.87
N VAL A 48 -4.96 13.46 6.81
CA VAL A 48 -5.35 13.88 5.45
C VAL A 48 -6.87 13.98 5.32
N GLU A 49 -7.60 12.93 5.68
CA GLU A 49 -9.06 12.87 5.49
C GLU A 49 -9.84 13.84 6.41
N HIS A 50 -9.40 14.02 7.65
CA HIS A 50 -10.16 14.79 8.65
C HIS A 50 -9.61 16.18 8.95
N ARG A 51 -8.33 16.45 8.62
CA ARG A 51 -7.68 17.74 8.94
C ARG A 51 -7.20 18.49 7.71
N GLY A 52 -7.40 17.93 6.50
CA GLY A 52 -6.91 18.53 5.26
C GLY A 52 -5.38 18.62 5.20
N ALA A 53 -4.68 17.77 5.95
CA ALA A 53 -3.22 17.73 5.90
C ALA A 53 -2.74 17.25 4.52
N VAL A 54 -1.55 17.70 4.12
CA VAL A 54 -0.88 17.23 2.91
C VAL A 54 0.45 16.60 3.33
N SER A 55 0.75 15.42 2.79
CA SER A 55 2.05 14.79 2.97
C SER A 55 2.97 15.19 1.83
N SER A 56 4.20 15.59 2.16
CA SER A 56 5.24 15.88 1.19
C SER A 56 5.87 14.63 0.57
N ARG A 57 5.61 13.46 1.16
CA ARG A 57 6.27 12.19 0.79
C ARG A 57 5.34 11.18 0.10
N HIS A 58 4.06 11.21 0.44
CA HIS A 58 3.07 10.24 -0.05
C HIS A 58 1.80 10.95 -0.49
N ASP A 59 1.30 10.60 -1.67
CA ASP A 59 0.00 11.06 -2.16
C ASP A 59 -1.09 10.16 -1.58
N ILE A 60 -1.59 10.51 -0.38
CA ILE A 60 -2.59 9.71 0.34
C ILE A 60 -3.91 9.55 -0.43
N PRO A 61 -4.46 10.58 -1.08
CA PRO A 61 -5.62 10.41 -1.96
C PRO A 61 -5.39 9.37 -3.07
N ARG A 62 -4.24 9.44 -3.77
CA ARG A 62 -3.89 8.47 -4.81
C ARG A 62 -3.70 7.07 -4.24
N PHE A 63 -2.97 6.94 -3.13
CA PHE A 63 -2.80 5.69 -2.41
C PHE A 63 -4.14 5.02 -2.08
N LEU A 64 -5.10 5.76 -1.50
CA LEU A 64 -6.40 5.22 -1.14
C LEU A 64 -7.22 4.79 -2.37
N ALA A 65 -7.11 5.52 -3.48
CA ALA A 65 -7.75 5.15 -4.74
C ALA A 65 -7.15 3.84 -5.32
N GLU A 66 -5.82 3.73 -5.33
CA GLU A 66 -5.10 2.55 -5.77
C GLU A 66 -5.39 1.34 -4.86
N LEU A 67 -5.40 1.51 -3.53
CA LEU A 67 -5.76 0.47 -2.56
C LEU A 67 -7.19 -0.04 -2.79
N ARG A 68 -8.18 0.85 -2.95
CA ARG A 68 -9.57 0.45 -3.21
C ARG A 68 -9.70 -0.30 -4.54
N SER A 69 -9.00 0.15 -5.58
CA SER A 69 -9.00 -0.55 -6.86
C SER A 69 -8.34 -1.91 -6.77
N ALA A 70 -7.25 -2.04 -6.01
CA ALA A 70 -6.53 -3.31 -5.81
C ALA A 70 -7.35 -4.28 -4.95
N LEU A 71 -8.10 -3.79 -3.96
CA LEU A 71 -9.03 -4.60 -3.20
C LEU A 71 -10.10 -5.22 -4.10
N HIS A 72 -10.70 -4.45 -5.01
CA HIS A 72 -11.73 -4.97 -5.92
C HIS A 72 -11.18 -5.95 -6.97
N ASP A 73 -9.95 -5.71 -7.46
CA ASP A 73 -9.33 -6.53 -8.50
C ASP A 73 -7.82 -6.65 -8.24
N PRO A 74 -7.40 -7.58 -7.37
CA PRO A 74 -5.99 -7.75 -6.99
C PRO A 74 -5.09 -8.06 -8.18
N GLY A 75 -5.62 -8.69 -9.23
CA GLY A 75 -4.89 -9.03 -10.45
C GLY A 75 -4.42 -7.82 -11.26
N ARG A 76 -4.89 -6.60 -10.95
CA ARG A 76 -4.39 -5.36 -11.56
C ARG A 76 -3.05 -4.93 -10.98
N VAL A 77 -2.75 -5.34 -9.76
CA VAL A 77 -1.41 -5.17 -9.23
C VAL A 77 -0.53 -6.25 -9.84
N ARG A 78 0.65 -5.85 -10.30
CA ARG A 78 1.59 -6.81 -10.89
C ARG A 78 1.86 -7.95 -9.90
N PRO A 79 1.74 -9.22 -10.30
CA PRO A 79 1.97 -10.35 -9.40
C PRO A 79 3.32 -10.24 -8.69
N GLY A 80 3.32 -10.42 -7.38
CA GLY A 80 4.52 -10.37 -6.54
C GLY A 80 5.00 -8.96 -6.18
N ALA A 81 4.48 -7.89 -6.78
CA ALA A 81 4.92 -6.54 -6.46
C ALA A 81 4.58 -6.13 -5.00
N LEU A 82 3.40 -6.52 -4.51
CA LEU A 82 3.03 -6.28 -3.10
C LEU A 82 3.93 -7.06 -2.14
N LYS A 83 4.21 -8.33 -2.48
CA LYS A 83 5.13 -9.16 -1.72
C LYS A 83 6.55 -8.58 -1.71
N ASP A 84 7.04 -8.10 -2.86
CA ASP A 84 8.35 -7.45 -2.96
C ASP A 84 8.39 -6.14 -2.16
N ALA A 85 7.28 -5.38 -2.15
CA ALA A 85 7.19 -4.12 -1.44
C ALA A 85 7.10 -4.33 0.09
N ALA A 86 6.23 -5.21 0.58
CA ALA A 86 6.02 -5.43 2.02
C ALA A 86 6.88 -6.54 2.64
N ALA A 87 7.50 -7.40 1.83
CA ALA A 87 8.23 -8.59 2.27
C ALA A 87 7.42 -9.53 3.19
N TYR A 88 6.09 -9.66 2.98
CA TYR A 88 5.31 -10.66 3.72
C TYR A 88 5.59 -12.09 3.22
N THR A 89 5.53 -13.05 4.14
CA THR A 89 5.94 -14.44 3.88
C THR A 89 4.76 -15.38 3.63
N ASP A 90 3.67 -15.24 4.39
CA ASP A 90 2.65 -16.29 4.56
C ASP A 90 1.25 -15.93 4.05
N GLU A 91 1.04 -14.70 3.57
CA GLU A 91 -0.24 -14.24 3.02
C GLU A 91 -0.19 -14.04 1.51
N ASP A 92 -1.33 -14.14 0.83
CA ASP A 92 -1.48 -13.74 -0.56
C ASP A 92 -1.79 -12.24 -0.68
N ASP A 93 -1.63 -11.69 -1.89
CA ASP A 93 -1.82 -10.26 -2.17
C ASP A 93 -3.21 -9.75 -1.75
N ALA A 94 -4.28 -10.55 -1.89
CA ALA A 94 -5.62 -10.13 -1.50
C ALA A 94 -5.77 -10.08 0.02
N ALA A 95 -5.30 -11.10 0.74
CA ALA A 95 -5.26 -11.11 2.20
C ALA A 95 -4.45 -9.92 2.75
N PHE A 96 -3.31 -9.61 2.12
CA PHE A 96 -2.49 -8.46 2.48
C PHE A 96 -3.20 -7.13 2.28
N LEU A 97 -3.87 -6.93 1.14
CA LEU A 97 -4.62 -5.71 0.88
C LEU A 97 -5.77 -5.51 1.90
N VAL A 98 -6.45 -6.59 2.28
CA VAL A 98 -7.50 -6.55 3.32
C VAL A 98 -6.90 -6.15 4.67
N ARG A 99 -5.75 -6.70 5.05
CA ARG A 99 -5.05 -6.31 6.27
C ARG A 99 -4.67 -4.83 6.26
N VAL A 100 -4.11 -4.32 5.16
CA VAL A 100 -3.77 -2.89 5.01
C VAL A 100 -5.02 -2.03 5.19
N TRP A 101 -6.15 -2.43 4.61
CA TRP A 101 -7.43 -1.73 4.83
C TRP A 101 -7.84 -1.69 6.30
N CYS A 102 -7.80 -2.83 6.99
CA CYS A 102 -8.16 -2.95 8.40
C CYS A 102 -7.22 -2.14 9.32
N ASP A 103 -5.94 -2.06 9.00
CA ASP A 103 -4.98 -1.24 9.78
C ASP A 103 -5.33 0.26 9.70
N ILE A 104 -5.79 0.73 8.54
CA ILE A 104 -6.18 2.11 8.31
C ILE A 104 -7.57 2.39 8.91
N TYR A 105 -8.51 1.45 8.72
CA TYR A 105 -9.90 1.59 9.09
C TYR A 105 -10.40 0.40 9.93
N PRO A 106 -9.96 0.27 11.20
CA PRO A 106 -10.31 -0.88 12.03
C PRO A 106 -11.82 -1.05 12.26
N ASP A 107 -12.57 0.05 12.20
CA ASP A 107 -14.01 0.08 12.44
C ASP A 107 -14.85 0.13 11.14
N ARG A 108 -14.21 0.06 9.95
CA ARG A 108 -14.95 0.05 8.67
C ARG A 108 -14.94 -1.34 8.04
N PRO A 109 -16.07 -1.79 7.48
CA PRO A 109 -16.08 -3.02 6.70
C PRO A 109 -15.14 -2.90 5.51
N CYS A 110 -14.53 -4.02 5.13
CA CYS A 110 -13.73 -4.10 3.91
C CYS A 110 -14.65 -3.87 2.69
N PRO A 111 -14.23 -3.06 1.69
CA PRO A 111 -15.04 -2.76 0.51
C PRO A 111 -15.27 -3.97 -0.41
N LEU A 112 -14.72 -5.15 -0.09
CA LEU A 112 -14.97 -6.43 -0.76
C LEU A 112 -16.41 -6.99 -0.60
N GLY A 113 -17.33 -6.23 0.00
CA GLY A 113 -18.73 -6.61 0.14
C GLY A 113 -19.59 -6.15 -1.05
N GLY A 114 -19.65 -6.99 -2.10
CA GLY A 114 -20.56 -6.88 -3.23
C GLY A 114 -20.58 -8.15 -4.06
#